data_AF-A0A942DF02-F1
#
_entry.id   AF-A0A942DF02-F1
#
_cell.length_a   1.000
_cell.length_b   1.000
_cell.length_c   1.000
_cell.angle_alpha   90.00
_cell.angle_beta   90.00
_cell.angle_gamma   90.00
#
_symmetry.space_group_name_H-M   'P 1'
#
loop_
_entity.id
_entity.type
_entity.pdbx_description
1 polymer ?
#
loop_
_entity_poly.entity_id
_entity_poly.type
_entity_poly.pdbx_seq_one_letter_code
_entity_poly.pdbx_strand_id
1 'polypeptide(L)'
;MTSQKSMNSILSTNDALSVSSSIELETPHVVSVMFQVDTMNEGAAHGGHSSVPLNYQLAPIQRTLTLQDIFGKPVDYSTLSQLCRIRLYKSLTNGGQDFVESGTKSDEPSNFACVTLNHTGITFTFNEYQVAPYSEGSPKISFTYGELRPFFSPSSPVFQAVEQSISTPLSTNKIELDQEEQQALQDFNKRIGE
;
A
#
# COMPACT_ATOMS: atom_id res chain seq x y z
N MET A 1 41.22 -38.90 -36.93
CA MET A 1 41.34 -37.43 -36.89
C MET A 1 40.10 -36.86 -37.57
N THR A 2 39.27 -35.97 -37.07
CA THR A 2 39.01 -35.31 -35.79
C THR A 2 37.75 -34.50 -36.11
N SER A 3 36.71 -34.49 -35.28
CA SER A 3 36.02 -33.26 -34.89
C SER A 3 34.89 -33.61 -33.94
N GLN A 4 35.21 -33.55 -32.65
CA GLN A 4 34.24 -33.51 -31.57
C GLN A 4 33.71 -32.07 -31.54
N LYS A 5 32.52 -31.87 -32.11
CA LYS A 5 31.82 -30.58 -32.06
C LYS A 5 31.32 -30.41 -30.63
N SER A 6 32.12 -29.76 -29.80
CA SER A 6 31.76 -29.33 -28.45
C SER A 6 30.60 -28.35 -28.53
N MET A 7 29.36 -28.83 -28.36
CA MET A 7 28.21 -27.99 -28.07
C MET A 7 28.19 -27.72 -26.56
N ASN A 8 29.02 -26.77 -26.12
CA ASN A 8 28.77 -26.09 -24.85
C ASN A 8 27.86 -24.90 -25.16
N SER A 9 26.56 -25.16 -25.33
CA SER A 9 25.55 -24.15 -25.05
C SER A 9 25.44 -24.10 -23.53
N ILE A 10 26.24 -23.24 -22.90
CA ILE A 10 25.91 -22.77 -21.57
C ILE A 10 24.68 -21.89 -21.80
N LEU A 11 23.50 -22.42 -21.48
CA LEU A 11 22.29 -21.61 -21.36
C LEU A 11 22.58 -20.60 -20.24
N SER A 12 22.92 -19.37 -20.62
CA SER A 12 22.94 -18.24 -19.71
C SER A 12 21.49 -17.87 -19.45
N THR A 13 20.93 -18.28 -18.32
CA THR A 13 19.61 -17.82 -17.91
C THR A 13 19.73 -16.34 -17.54
N ASN A 14 18.93 -15.48 -18.19
CA ASN A 14 18.85 -14.05 -17.85
C ASN A 14 17.82 -13.79 -16.74
N ASP A 15 17.49 -14.80 -15.95
CA ASP A 15 16.62 -14.64 -14.79
C ASP A 15 17.31 -13.76 -13.73
N ALA A 16 16.56 -12.85 -13.13
CA ALA A 16 17.05 -12.00 -12.06
C ALA A 16 16.01 -11.85 -10.95
N LEU A 17 16.50 -11.86 -9.70
CA LEU A 17 15.74 -11.51 -8.50
C LEU A 17 16.53 -10.44 -7.74
N SER A 18 15.87 -9.32 -7.45
CA SER A 18 16.40 -8.26 -6.59
C SER A 18 15.42 -8.02 -5.44
N VAL A 19 15.96 -7.81 -4.24
CA VAL A 19 15.17 -7.41 -3.07
C VAL A 19 15.84 -6.19 -2.45
N SER A 20 15.08 -5.13 -2.29
CA SER A 20 15.49 -3.94 -1.56
C SER A 20 14.51 -3.66 -0.41
N SER A 21 14.95 -2.89 0.58
CA SER A 21 14.13 -2.54 1.75
C SER A 21 14.27 -1.08 2.13
N SER A 22 13.18 -0.47 2.58
CA SER A 22 13.16 0.87 3.18
C SER A 22 12.47 0.84 4.56
N ILE A 23 13.06 1.53 5.54
CA ILE A 23 12.44 1.75 6.84
C ILE A 23 11.52 2.95 6.71
N GLU A 24 10.21 2.74 6.86
CA GLU A 24 9.16 3.75 6.70
C GLU A 24 8.79 4.42 8.04
N LEU A 25 8.93 3.67 9.14
CA LEU A 25 8.78 4.16 10.51
C LEU A 25 9.74 3.41 11.42
N GLU A 26 10.38 4.15 12.32
CA GLU A 26 11.11 3.59 13.44
C GLU A 26 10.75 4.36 14.72
N THR A 27 10.25 3.64 15.71
CA THR A 27 10.00 4.13 17.06
C THR A 27 10.45 3.08 18.07
N PRO A 28 10.55 3.38 19.38
CA PRO A 28 10.82 2.37 20.39
C PRO A 28 9.77 1.23 20.47
N HIS A 29 8.57 1.42 19.92
CA HIS A 29 7.45 0.50 20.06
C HIS A 29 7.03 -0.20 18.77
N VAL A 30 7.31 0.41 17.61
CA VAL A 30 6.88 -0.06 16.29
C VAL A 30 7.94 0.27 15.26
N VAL A 31 8.21 -0.69 14.38
CA VAL A 31 8.95 -0.50 13.13
C VAL A 31 8.05 -0.87 11.94
N SER A 32 8.13 -0.10 10.87
CA SER A 32 7.49 -0.39 9.58
C SER A 32 8.54 -0.41 8.49
N VAL A 33 8.61 -1.50 7.73
CA VAL A 33 9.56 -1.71 6.64
C VAL A 33 8.79 -2.06 5.38
N MET A 34 9.16 -1.46 4.25
CA MET A 34 8.71 -1.89 2.93
C MET A 34 9.82 -2.69 2.26
N PHE A 35 9.51 -3.88 1.75
CA PHE A 35 10.38 -4.61 0.83
C PHE A 35 9.85 -4.45 -0.60
N GLN A 36 10.75 -4.16 -1.54
CA GLN A 36 10.47 -4.22 -2.98
C GLN A 36 11.16 -5.44 -3.54
N VAL A 37 10.39 -6.29 -4.21
CA VAL A 37 10.86 -7.52 -4.83
C VAL A 37 10.68 -7.40 -6.34
N ASP A 38 11.80 -7.37 -7.05
CA ASP A 38 11.86 -7.24 -8.50
C ASP A 38 12.27 -8.58 -9.11
N THR A 39 11.53 -9.01 -10.13
CA THR A 39 11.79 -10.26 -10.85
C THR A 39 11.87 -10.02 -12.35
N MET A 40 12.84 -10.63 -13.00
CA MET A 40 12.90 -10.76 -14.45
C MET A 40 13.01 -12.24 -14.77
N ASN A 41 12.08 -12.76 -15.58
CA ASN A 41 12.17 -14.10 -16.12
C ASN A 41 12.65 -14.02 -17.58
N GLU A 42 13.46 -14.98 -18.01
CA GLU A 42 13.95 -15.04 -19.38
C GLU A 42 12.79 -15.05 -20.38
N GLY A 43 12.88 -14.19 -21.39
CA GLY A 43 11.85 -14.05 -22.43
C GLY A 43 10.59 -13.29 -22.00
N ALA A 44 10.51 -12.78 -20.77
CA ALA A 44 9.40 -11.94 -20.34
C ALA A 44 9.41 -10.58 -21.06
N ALA A 45 8.21 -10.05 -21.36
CA ALA A 45 8.07 -8.73 -21.98
C ALA A 45 8.52 -7.58 -21.05
N HIS A 46 8.38 -7.77 -19.74
CA HIS A 46 8.82 -6.87 -18.68
C HIS A 46 9.01 -7.65 -17.38
N GLY A 47 9.59 -7.00 -16.36
CA GLY A 47 9.73 -7.56 -15.02
C GLY A 47 8.44 -7.53 -14.21
N GLY A 48 8.41 -8.24 -13.09
CA GLY A 48 7.36 -8.13 -12.09
C GLY A 48 7.88 -7.43 -10.86
N HIS A 49 7.11 -6.48 -10.32
CA HIS A 49 7.42 -5.77 -9.08
C HIS A 49 6.36 -6.09 -8.04
N SER A 50 6.78 -6.38 -6.81
CA SER A 50 5.85 -6.57 -5.70
C SER A 50 6.33 -5.86 -4.44
N SER A 51 5.39 -5.25 -3.75
CA SER A 51 5.60 -4.60 -2.46
C SER A 51 5.17 -5.54 -1.34
N VAL A 52 6.07 -5.77 -0.38
CA VAL A 52 5.83 -6.63 0.79
C VAL A 52 6.09 -5.81 2.05
N PRO A 53 5.05 -5.43 2.82
CA PRO A 53 5.25 -4.68 4.05
C PRO A 53 5.59 -5.60 5.24
N LEU A 54 6.29 -5.04 6.21
CA LEU A 54 6.45 -5.58 7.55
C LEU A 54 6.16 -4.48 8.56
N ASN A 55 5.02 -4.58 9.24
CA ASN A 55 4.72 -3.78 10.42
C ASN A 55 4.95 -4.65 11.65
N TYR A 56 5.85 -4.24 12.54
CA TYR A 56 6.27 -5.05 13.67
C TYR A 56 6.26 -4.24 14.96
N GLN A 57 5.59 -4.78 15.97
CA GLN A 57 5.59 -4.24 17.32
C GLN A 57 6.86 -4.70 18.03
N LEU A 58 7.61 -3.77 18.62
CA LEU A 58 8.82 -4.02 19.40
C LEU A 58 8.53 -4.15 20.91
N ALA A 59 7.51 -3.46 21.40
CA ALA A 59 7.09 -3.48 22.80
C ALA A 59 5.57 -3.22 22.95
N PRO A 60 4.91 -3.71 24.01
CA PRO A 60 5.44 -4.65 25.02
C PRO A 60 5.55 -6.10 24.52
N ILE A 61 4.84 -6.47 23.45
CA ILE A 61 4.83 -7.84 22.89
C ILE A 61 5.36 -7.78 21.47
N GLN A 62 6.41 -8.54 21.21
CA GLN A 62 7.04 -8.60 19.89
C GLN A 62 6.23 -9.45 18.92
N ARG A 63 5.71 -8.85 17.85
CA ARG A 63 4.89 -9.53 16.85
C ARG A 63 4.69 -8.68 15.59
N THR A 64 4.38 -9.34 14.49
CA THR A 64 3.85 -8.67 13.29
C THR A 64 2.44 -8.13 13.57
N LEU A 65 2.14 -6.98 12.97
CA LEU A 65 0.85 -6.29 13.06
C LEU A 65 0.08 -6.47 11.75
N THR A 66 -1.14 -6.98 11.87
CA THR A 66 -2.14 -6.94 10.80
C THR A 66 -2.77 -5.55 10.69
N LEU A 67 -3.54 -5.27 9.64
CA LEU A 67 -4.31 -4.02 9.56
C LEU A 67 -5.31 -3.87 10.71
N GLN A 68 -5.92 -4.98 11.15
CA GLN A 68 -6.78 -4.99 12.34
C GLN A 68 -6.01 -4.61 13.61
N ASP A 69 -4.77 -5.08 13.76
CA ASP A 69 -3.92 -4.70 14.89
C ASP A 69 -3.51 -3.24 14.82
N ILE A 70 -3.17 -2.75 13.63
CA ILE A 70 -2.86 -1.32 13.40
C ILE A 70 -4.03 -0.47 13.88
N PHE A 71 -5.27 -0.83 13.52
CA PHE A 71 -6.46 -0.10 13.98
C PHE A 71 -6.90 -0.45 15.40
N GLY A 72 -6.48 -1.57 15.97
CA GLY A 72 -6.88 -2.05 17.30
C GLY A 72 -8.36 -2.46 17.40
N LYS A 73 -9.05 -2.67 16.28
CA LYS A 73 -10.44 -3.13 16.18
C LYS A 73 -10.74 -3.69 14.79
N PRO A 74 -11.83 -4.45 14.59
CA PRO A 74 -12.25 -4.90 13.27
C PRO A 74 -12.32 -3.74 12.28
N VAL A 75 -11.80 -3.96 11.08
CA VAL A 75 -11.68 -2.93 10.05
C VAL A 75 -13.01 -2.75 9.34
N ASP A 76 -13.48 -1.50 9.25
CA ASP A 76 -14.60 -1.14 8.37
C ASP A 76 -14.10 -1.01 6.93
N TYR A 77 -14.00 -2.14 6.23
CA TYR A 77 -13.51 -2.19 4.86
C TYR A 77 -14.41 -1.45 3.86
N SER A 78 -15.71 -1.26 4.16
CA SER A 78 -16.60 -0.48 3.30
C SER A 78 -16.18 0.98 3.27
N THR A 79 -16.00 1.58 4.45
CA THR A 79 -15.56 2.98 4.56
C THR A 79 -14.12 3.15 4.06
N LEU A 80 -13.22 2.22 4.42
CA LEU A 80 -11.82 2.28 3.95
C LEU A 80 -11.72 2.19 2.43
N SER A 81 -12.48 1.27 1.81
CA SER A 81 -12.55 1.14 0.35
C SER A 81 -12.96 2.45 -0.32
N GLN A 82 -14.03 3.09 0.17
CA GLN A 82 -14.51 4.36 -0.38
C GLN A 82 -13.44 5.46 -0.28
N LEU A 83 -12.80 5.60 0.88
CA LEU A 83 -11.72 6.57 1.07
C LEU A 83 -10.54 6.31 0.12
N CYS A 84 -10.16 5.04 -0.07
CA CYS A 84 -9.10 4.68 -1.00
C CYS A 84 -9.45 5.03 -2.44
N ARG A 85 -10.67 4.71 -2.87
CA ARG A 85 -11.18 5.03 -4.21
C ARG A 85 -11.13 6.53 -4.50
N ILE A 86 -11.58 7.35 -3.55
CA ILE A 86 -11.56 8.82 -3.69
C ILE A 86 -10.13 9.31 -3.98
N ARG A 87 -9.13 8.79 -3.28
CA ARG A 87 -7.72 9.19 -3.50
C ARG A 87 -7.13 8.63 -4.77
N LEU A 88 -7.42 7.37 -5.10
CA LEU A 88 -6.96 6.74 -6.33
C LEU A 88 -7.50 7.46 -7.57
N TYR A 89 -8.78 7.83 -7.57
CA TYR A 89 -9.37 8.58 -8.69
C TYR A 89 -8.77 9.97 -8.88
N LYS A 90 -8.20 10.57 -7.82
CA LYS A 90 -7.43 11.80 -7.93
C LYS A 90 -6.01 11.58 -8.43
N SER A 91 -5.36 10.50 -8.00
CA SER A 91 -3.94 10.29 -8.23
C SER A 91 -3.62 9.63 -9.56
N LEU A 92 -4.52 8.80 -10.10
CA LEU A 92 -4.28 8.02 -11.30
C LEU A 92 -4.47 8.85 -12.56
N THR A 93 -3.52 8.73 -13.49
CA THR A 93 -3.62 9.36 -14.81
C THR A 93 -4.25 8.40 -15.82
N ASN A 94 -3.84 7.13 -15.78
CA ASN A 94 -4.34 6.07 -16.64
C ASN A 94 -4.86 4.92 -15.77
N GLY A 95 -6.10 5.01 -15.32
CA GLY A 95 -6.76 3.96 -14.53
C GLY A 95 -8.23 3.88 -14.90
N GLY A 96 -8.68 2.71 -15.35
CA GLY A 96 -10.10 2.46 -15.57
C GLY A 96 -10.83 2.27 -14.25
N GLN A 97 -12.08 2.72 -14.17
CA GLN A 97 -12.97 2.51 -13.02
C GLN A 97 -12.98 1.03 -12.57
N ASP A 98 -12.98 0.10 -13.53
CA ASP A 98 -12.96 -1.34 -13.26
C ASP A 98 -11.74 -1.80 -12.45
N PHE A 99 -10.55 -1.25 -12.71
CA PHE A 99 -9.35 -1.58 -11.94
C PHE A 99 -9.49 -1.09 -10.50
N VAL A 100 -9.85 0.18 -10.32
CA VAL A 100 -9.99 0.76 -8.98
C VAL A 100 -11.07 0.05 -8.19
N GLU A 101 -12.23 -0.22 -8.79
CA GLU A 101 -13.33 -0.90 -8.12
C GLU A 101 -12.97 -2.34 -7.71
N SER A 102 -12.36 -3.09 -8.62
CA SER A 102 -11.94 -4.48 -8.37
C SER A 102 -10.81 -4.58 -7.35
N GLY A 103 -9.78 -3.75 -7.49
CA GLY A 103 -8.61 -3.71 -6.61
C GLY A 103 -8.85 -3.11 -5.22
N THR A 104 -10.05 -2.57 -4.98
CA THR A 104 -10.47 -2.01 -3.68
C THR A 104 -11.78 -2.60 -3.17
N LYS A 105 -12.20 -3.79 -3.65
CA LYS A 105 -13.38 -4.49 -3.14
C LYS A 105 -13.33 -4.65 -1.62
N SER A 106 -14.41 -4.24 -0.94
CA SER A 106 -14.49 -4.21 0.52
C SER A 106 -14.68 -5.58 1.16
N ASP A 107 -15.18 -6.55 0.39
CA ASP A 107 -15.31 -7.96 0.79
C ASP A 107 -14.02 -8.77 0.62
N GLU A 108 -12.94 -8.13 0.12
CA GLU A 108 -11.62 -8.72 -0.08
C GLU A 108 -10.55 -8.00 0.77
N PRO A 109 -10.41 -8.32 2.07
CA PRO A 109 -9.44 -7.69 2.98
C PRO A 109 -7.99 -7.65 2.47
N SER A 110 -7.58 -8.64 1.67
CA SER A 110 -6.23 -8.73 1.08
C SER A 110 -5.90 -7.56 0.16
N ASN A 111 -6.91 -6.87 -0.40
CA ASN A 111 -6.70 -5.67 -1.21
C ASN A 111 -6.03 -4.53 -0.44
N PHE A 112 -6.12 -4.54 0.89
CA PHE A 112 -5.59 -3.50 1.78
C PHE A 112 -4.42 -4.02 2.65
N ALA A 113 -3.83 -5.16 2.28
CA ALA A 113 -2.77 -5.79 3.06
C ALA A 113 -1.39 -5.13 2.91
N CYS A 114 -1.14 -4.46 1.77
CA CYS A 114 0.13 -3.80 1.51
C CYS A 114 0.13 -2.38 2.09
N VAL A 115 0.42 -2.31 3.39
CA VAL A 115 0.32 -1.08 4.19
C VAL A 115 1.61 -0.83 4.97
N THR A 116 2.07 0.42 4.99
CA THR A 116 3.19 0.86 5.84
C THR A 116 2.81 2.06 6.69
N LEU A 117 3.48 2.17 7.82
CA LEU A 117 3.35 3.29 8.75
C LEU A 117 4.49 4.27 8.52
N ASN A 118 4.22 5.55 8.74
CA ASN A 118 5.24 6.60 8.87
C ASN A 118 4.87 7.53 10.04
N HIS A 119 5.66 8.58 10.28
CA HIS A 119 5.43 9.49 11.40
C HIS A 119 4.14 10.33 11.28
N THR A 120 3.58 10.49 10.08
CA THR A 120 2.39 11.33 9.84
C THR A 120 1.12 10.50 9.63
N GLY A 121 1.25 9.24 9.23
CA GLY A 121 0.10 8.39 8.93
C GLY A 121 0.42 7.01 8.37
N ILE A 122 -0.50 6.53 7.55
CA ILE A 122 -0.54 5.21 6.95
C ILE A 122 -0.50 5.36 5.42
N THR A 123 0.34 4.58 4.75
CA THR A 123 0.39 4.50 3.29
C THR A 123 -0.05 3.13 2.81
N PHE A 124 -1.05 3.10 1.93
CA PHE A 124 -1.48 1.91 1.21
C PHE A 124 -0.78 1.90 -0.15
N THR A 125 -0.12 0.79 -0.46
CA THR A 125 0.49 0.55 -1.77
C THR A 125 -0.33 -0.51 -2.49
N PHE A 126 -0.79 -0.21 -3.70
CA PHE A 126 -1.49 -1.16 -4.55
C PHE A 126 -0.48 -1.70 -5.55
N ASN A 127 -0.31 -3.02 -5.61
CA ASN A 127 0.66 -3.63 -6.52
C ASN A 127 0.25 -3.41 -7.98
N GLU A 128 1.19 -3.64 -8.90
CA GLU A 128 0.95 -3.56 -10.34
C GLU A 128 -0.30 -4.36 -10.73
N TYR A 129 -1.09 -3.81 -11.68
CA TYR A 129 -2.36 -4.38 -12.13
C TYR A 129 -3.48 -4.46 -11.09
N GLN A 130 -3.26 -4.07 -9.83
CA GLN A 130 -4.31 -4.13 -8.82
C GLN A 130 -5.36 -3.04 -9.04
N VAL A 131 -4.93 -1.77 -9.12
CA VAL A 131 -5.83 -0.61 -9.27
C VAL A 131 -5.56 0.23 -10.52
N ALA A 132 -4.57 -0.15 -11.31
CA ALA A 132 -4.23 0.49 -12.59
C ALA A 132 -3.38 -0.46 -13.46
N PRO A 133 -3.26 -0.21 -14.78
CA PRO A 133 -2.34 -0.94 -15.65
C PRO A 133 -0.88 -0.79 -15.22
N TYR A 134 -0.02 -1.71 -15.66
CA TYR A 134 1.41 -1.73 -15.35
C TYR A 134 2.16 -0.41 -15.60
N SER A 135 1.75 0.37 -16.62
CA SER A 135 2.38 1.66 -16.91
C SER A 135 2.25 2.69 -15.79
N GLU A 136 1.28 2.53 -14.86
CA GLU A 136 1.15 3.36 -13.65
C GLU A 136 2.00 2.83 -12.48
N GLY A 137 2.69 1.70 -12.65
CA GLY A 137 3.49 1.06 -11.61
C GLY A 137 2.64 0.55 -10.46
N SER A 138 3.07 0.85 -9.22
CA SER A 138 2.36 0.50 -7.98
C SER A 138 1.83 1.77 -7.29
N PRO A 139 0.57 2.17 -7.55
CA PRO A 139 -0.03 3.37 -6.97
C PRO A 139 -0.01 3.37 -5.44
N LYS A 140 0.27 4.54 -4.85
CA LYS A 140 0.32 4.73 -3.39
C LYS A 140 -0.64 5.83 -2.98
N ILE A 141 -1.36 5.60 -1.90
CA ILE A 141 -2.19 6.63 -1.25
C ILE A 141 -1.85 6.69 0.23
N SER A 142 -1.76 7.89 0.79
CA SER A 142 -1.44 8.09 2.19
C SER A 142 -2.60 8.78 2.89
N PHE A 143 -2.85 8.39 4.14
CA PHE A 143 -3.77 9.04 5.06
C PHE A 143 -3.03 9.38 6.33
N THR A 144 -3.23 10.59 6.85
CA THR A 144 -2.75 10.98 8.17
C THR A 144 -3.46 10.19 9.28
N TYR A 145 -2.83 10.06 10.44
CA TYR A 145 -3.48 9.47 11.62
C TYR A 145 -4.74 10.22 12.05
N GLY A 146 -4.81 11.53 11.78
CA GLY A 146 -6.00 12.35 12.04
C GLY A 146 -7.19 11.94 11.16
N GLU A 147 -6.98 11.78 9.86
CA GLU A 147 -8.03 11.34 8.91
C GLU A 147 -8.54 9.94 9.23
N LEU A 148 -7.64 9.04 9.64
CA LEU A 148 -8.01 7.68 10.01
C LEU A 148 -8.44 7.53 11.48
N ARG A 149 -8.52 8.62 12.26
CA ARG A 149 -8.88 8.56 13.69
C ARG A 149 -10.14 7.73 13.98
N PRO A 150 -11.23 7.81 13.19
CA PRO A 150 -12.42 6.99 13.42
C PRO A 150 -12.18 5.47 13.27
N PHE A 151 -11.13 5.05 12.58
CA PHE A 151 -10.72 3.66 12.44
C PHE A 151 -9.93 3.15 13.63
N PHE A 152 -9.34 4.02 14.46
CA PHE A 152 -8.55 3.59 15.60
C PHE A 152 -9.39 3.30 16.84
N SER A 153 -9.00 2.25 17.54
CA SER A 153 -9.33 2.01 18.94
C SER A 153 -8.25 2.63 19.82
N PRO A 154 -8.58 3.17 21.01
CA PRO A 154 -7.58 3.62 21.99
C PRO A 154 -6.57 2.55 22.42
N SER A 155 -6.90 1.26 22.19
CA SER A 155 -6.03 0.12 22.46
C SER A 155 -5.07 -0.24 21.31
N SER A 156 -5.12 0.49 20.19
CA SER A 156 -4.20 0.25 19.07
C SER A 156 -2.73 0.47 19.52
N PRO A 157 -1.85 -0.53 19.32
CA PRO A 157 -0.42 -0.37 19.63
C PRO A 157 0.23 0.72 18.76
N VAL A 158 -0.25 0.91 17.53
CA VAL A 158 0.25 1.96 16.62
C VAL A 158 -0.21 3.33 17.09
N PHE A 159 -1.50 3.50 17.39
CA PHE A 159 -2.03 4.77 17.86
C PHE A 159 -1.32 5.24 19.14
N GLN A 160 -1.12 4.34 20.09
CA GLN A 160 -0.37 4.62 21.32
C GLN A 160 1.10 4.97 21.05
N ALA A 161 1.78 4.19 20.21
CA ALA A 161 3.18 4.43 19.87
C ALA A 161 3.38 5.79 19.19
N VAL A 162 2.48 6.14 18.26
CA VAL A 162 2.54 7.41 17.55
C VAL A 162 2.24 8.56 18.47
N GLU A 163 1.14 8.54 19.25
CA GLU A 163 0.80 9.62 20.20
C GLU A 163 1.93 9.89 21.21
N GLN A 164 2.65 8.86 21.65
CA GLN A 164 3.80 9.02 22.55
C GLN A 164 5.04 9.63 21.87
N SER A 165 5.11 9.60 20.54
CA SER A 165 6.24 10.09 19.75
C SER A 165 6.06 11.52 19.21
N ILE A 166 4.85 12.09 19.28
CA ILE A 166 4.54 13.46 18.87
C ILE A 166 4.38 14.37 20.09
N SER A 167 5.05 15.52 20.09
CA SER A 167 4.91 16.53 21.16
C SER A 167 3.56 17.27 21.15
N THR A 168 2.74 17.08 20.10
CA THR A 168 1.42 17.72 19.94
C THR A 168 0.37 16.63 19.70
N PRO A 169 -0.74 16.59 20.47
CA PRO A 169 -1.76 15.56 20.32
C PRO A 169 -2.49 15.65 18.98
N LEU A 170 -2.87 14.49 18.43
CA LEU A 170 -3.67 14.40 17.19
C LEU A 170 -4.99 15.17 17.38
N SER A 171 -5.26 16.14 16.49
CA SER A 171 -6.47 16.95 16.51
C SER A 171 -7.74 16.10 16.26
N THR A 172 -8.87 16.51 16.82
CA THR A 172 -10.18 15.82 16.79
C THR A 172 -11.05 16.17 15.57
N ASN A 173 -10.48 16.70 14.49
CA ASN A 173 -11.29 17.15 13.37
C ASN A 173 -12.02 15.96 12.71
N LYS A 174 -13.33 16.13 12.50
CA LYS A 174 -14.16 15.19 11.75
C LYS A 174 -13.59 15.04 10.34
N ILE A 175 -13.80 13.87 9.75
CA ILE A 175 -13.60 13.64 8.32
C ILE A 175 -14.61 14.54 7.58
N GLU A 176 -14.18 15.73 7.19
CA GLU A 176 -14.80 16.47 6.10
C GLU A 176 -13.89 16.29 4.90
N LEU A 177 -14.43 15.67 3.84
CA LEU A 177 -13.78 15.71 2.54
C LEU A 177 -13.50 17.17 2.21
N ASP A 178 -12.25 17.51 1.92
CA ASP A 178 -11.91 18.87 1.59
C ASP A 178 -12.65 19.30 0.30
N GLN A 179 -12.71 20.61 0.04
CA GLN A 179 -13.44 21.13 -1.12
C GLN A 179 -12.90 20.58 -2.45
N GLU A 180 -11.62 20.23 -2.50
CA GLU A 180 -10.97 19.64 -3.66
C GLU A 180 -11.34 18.15 -3.81
N GLU A 181 -11.53 17.41 -2.71
CA GLU A 181 -12.08 16.05 -2.65
C GLU A 181 -13.54 16.03 -3.11
N GLN A 182 -14.35 16.99 -2.67
CA GLN A 182 -15.73 17.09 -3.13
C GLN A 182 -15.84 17.48 -4.61
N GLN A 183 -15.03 18.42 -5.08
CA GLN A 183 -15.03 18.83 -6.49
C GLN A 183 -14.54 17.71 -7.41
N ALA A 184 -13.49 16.97 -7.02
CA ALA A 184 -13.00 15.83 -7.80
C ALA A 184 -14.05 14.71 -7.89
N LEU A 185 -14.78 14.44 -6.80
CA LEU A 185 -15.93 13.53 -6.81
C LEU A 185 -17.02 14.01 -7.78
N GLN A 186 -17.33 15.30 -7.81
CA GLN A 186 -18.32 15.87 -8.72
C GLN A 186 -17.87 15.82 -10.19
N ASP A 187 -16.63 16.21 -10.48
CA ASP A 187 -16.06 16.21 -11.83
C ASP A 187 -15.97 14.79 -12.39
N PHE A 188 -15.64 13.82 -11.55
CA PHE A 188 -15.67 12.40 -11.91
C PHE A 188 -17.10 11.93 -12.17
N ASN A 189 -18.05 12.18 -11.25
CA ASN A 189 -19.46 11.81 -11.42
C ASN A 189 -20.07 12.41 -12.70
N LYS A 190 -19.59 13.57 -13.13
CA LYS A 190 -19.99 14.21 -14.38
C LYS A 190 -19.42 13.50 -15.61
N ARG A 191 -18.18 12.98 -15.55
CA ARG A 191 -17.53 12.24 -16.65
C ARG A 191 -18.12 10.86 -16.89
N ILE A 192 -18.77 10.26 -15.89
CA ILE A 192 -19.43 8.94 -15.97
C ILE A 192 -20.94 9.05 -16.24
N GLY A 193 -21.49 10.26 -16.28
CA GLY A 193 -22.90 10.54 -16.58
C GLY A 193 -23.19 10.87 -18.06
N GLU A 194 -22.16 10.81 -18.92
CA GLU A 194 -22.21 10.97 -20.38
C GLU A 194 -21.90 9.63 -21.07
#